data_AF-A0AA92V6W5-F1
#
_entry.id   AF-A0AA92V6W5-F1
#
_cell.length_a   1.000
_cell.length_b   1.000
_cell.length_c   1.000
_cell.angle_alpha   90.00
_cell.angle_beta   90.00
_cell.angle_gamma   90.00
#
_symmetry.space_group_name_H-M   'P 1'
#
loop_
_entity.id
_entity.type
_entity.pdbx_description
1 polymer ?
#
loop_
_entity_poly.entity_id
_entity_poly.type
_entity_poly.pdbx_seq_one_letter_code
_entity_poly.pdbx_strand_id
1 'polypeptide(L)'
;MKRTTFLLCLLCVFCLQVLAASEHSYKQQPQKQTIKVGTATREMLVYVPADLPEKAPMVISLHGFSQNPDYQMGQTHWNEVADTAKILVVYPQGKNNSWDISGSGDVKFIETIMKTMQKKYKVDKNRIYISGFSMGGMMTYHCMTKLGTVVAAFGPVSGIPVDYREPVAPRHVPIMHIHGTGDDVVKWGGDPNHGAGGYGRIDEYVKKWAAYEGCDVDNPEVIRPYPATMSYAAATRTRYINKVDGTEVTLIAIDDKGHWHSDDPNAVYSTRELWNFFQRYKLDLPDSEEAGESKGDVLFSDNWKDEVINVGEGVPAGWKRVNSMNDGSRSDEKANGAANTGGARIKDFVAGGDFNTGFYLSARDFDQCKLSYGLYDGHRLHLVPGKYQLSFNSSYWNDGSENGAVAYDAGIVGIGDNKSVLLEQNLDSEGNLKENSNQVVKGSLAHFLNFTIEKEGDYELYFTMSSGWAAVILGNVKIRKADTGTGITDCTIDAFGKGVVTTYNLAGQRISAQTKGMVIEQTQLANGKKVSRKVIKK
;
A
#
# COMPACT_ATOMS: atom_id res chain seq x y z
N MET A 1 14.24 -33.11 -70.62
CA MET A 1 14.74 -32.96 -69.23
C MET A 1 15.01 -31.51 -68.79
N LYS A 2 15.49 -30.57 -69.62
CA LYS A 2 15.90 -29.23 -69.12
C LYS A 2 14.76 -28.25 -68.78
N ARG A 3 13.56 -28.38 -69.38
CA ARG A 3 12.43 -27.46 -69.14
C ARG A 3 11.63 -27.77 -67.87
N THR A 4 11.46 -29.05 -67.52
CA THR A 4 10.75 -29.48 -66.31
C THR A 4 11.54 -29.19 -65.03
N THR A 5 12.87 -29.32 -65.06
CA THR A 5 13.73 -28.96 -63.92
C THR A 5 13.75 -27.45 -63.66
N PHE A 6 13.69 -26.62 -64.71
CA PHE A 6 13.65 -25.16 -64.58
C PHE A 6 12.31 -24.66 -64.01
N LEU A 7 11.19 -25.29 -64.39
CA LEU A 7 9.86 -24.98 -63.85
C LEU A 7 9.74 -25.40 -62.37
N LEU A 8 10.32 -26.55 -61.97
CA LEU A 8 10.36 -26.97 -60.57
C LEU A 8 11.22 -26.02 -59.71
N CYS A 9 12.36 -25.55 -60.23
CA CYS A 9 13.18 -24.58 -59.50
C CYS A 9 12.47 -23.23 -59.31
N LEU A 10 11.73 -22.74 -60.31
CA LEU A 10 10.91 -21.52 -60.18
C LEU A 10 9.76 -21.69 -59.18
N LEU A 11 9.08 -22.84 -59.17
CA LEU A 11 8.04 -23.17 -58.18
C LEU A 11 8.61 -23.29 -56.76
N CYS A 12 9.80 -23.86 -56.58
CA CYS A 12 10.46 -23.93 -55.27
C CYS A 12 10.92 -22.56 -54.77
N VAL A 13 11.44 -21.69 -55.65
CA VAL A 13 11.82 -20.30 -55.28
C VAL A 13 10.58 -19.47 -54.96
N PHE A 14 9.48 -19.65 -55.70
CA PHE A 14 8.21 -18.96 -55.40
C PHE A 14 7.57 -19.48 -54.10
N CYS A 15 7.62 -20.79 -53.82
CA CYS A 15 7.19 -21.34 -52.53
C CYS A 15 8.06 -20.86 -51.36
N LEU A 16 9.37 -20.71 -51.54
CA LEU A 16 10.26 -20.15 -50.52
C LEU A 16 10.02 -18.66 -50.28
N GLN A 17 9.66 -17.89 -51.32
CA GLN A 17 9.26 -16.48 -51.18
C GLN A 17 7.89 -16.31 -50.53
N VAL A 18 6.93 -17.21 -50.78
CA VAL A 18 5.62 -17.22 -50.11
C VAL A 18 5.75 -17.67 -48.64
N LEU A 19 6.66 -18.60 -48.32
CA LEU A 19 6.98 -18.98 -46.95
C LEU A 19 7.74 -17.86 -46.19
N ALA A 20 8.70 -17.20 -46.82
CA ALA A 20 9.40 -16.05 -46.23
C ALA A 20 8.49 -14.81 -46.06
N ALA A 21 7.50 -14.63 -46.93
CA ALA A 21 6.47 -13.60 -46.78
C ALA A 21 5.43 -13.94 -45.69
N SER A 22 5.32 -15.20 -45.28
CA SER A 22 4.42 -15.63 -44.19
C SER A 22 5.03 -15.54 -42.79
N GLU A 23 6.35 -15.34 -42.68
CA GLU A 23 7.03 -15.09 -41.40
C GLU A 23 7.04 -13.60 -40.99
N HIS A 24 6.51 -12.71 -41.83
CA HIS A 24 6.37 -11.28 -41.51
C HIS A 24 4.93 -10.91 -41.12
N SER A 25 4.74 -10.67 -39.82
CA SER A 25 3.61 -9.98 -39.18
C SER A 25 2.31 -10.78 -38.98
N TYR A 26 2.36 -11.87 -38.20
CA TYR A 26 1.18 -12.22 -37.41
C TYR A 26 1.11 -11.22 -36.25
N LYS A 27 0.38 -10.11 -36.42
CA LYS A 27 0.06 -9.22 -35.29
C LYS A 27 -0.59 -10.08 -34.20
N GLN A 28 0.03 -10.12 -33.02
CA GLN A 28 -0.50 -10.84 -31.89
C GLN A 28 -1.93 -10.36 -31.65
N GLN A 29 -2.86 -11.28 -31.41
CA GLN A 29 -4.24 -10.88 -31.17
C GLN A 29 -4.44 -10.64 -29.66
N PRO A 30 -5.12 -9.55 -29.28
CA PRO A 30 -5.45 -9.32 -27.88
C PRO A 30 -6.34 -10.46 -27.37
N GLN A 31 -6.02 -10.96 -26.17
CA GLN A 31 -6.72 -12.08 -25.56
C GLN A 31 -7.75 -11.58 -24.54
N LYS A 32 -9.02 -11.93 -24.74
CA LYS A 32 -10.05 -11.79 -23.70
C LYS A 32 -9.74 -12.74 -22.56
N GLN A 33 -9.63 -12.20 -21.34
CA GLN A 33 -9.36 -12.97 -20.13
C GLN A 33 -10.30 -12.54 -19.02
N THR A 34 -10.60 -13.49 -18.13
CA THR A 34 -11.38 -13.24 -16.91
C THR A 34 -10.52 -13.47 -15.68
N ILE A 35 -10.85 -12.77 -14.59
CA ILE A 35 -10.16 -12.85 -13.32
C ILE A 35 -11.15 -12.73 -12.16
N LYS A 36 -10.92 -13.48 -11.07
CA LYS A 36 -11.73 -13.39 -9.86
C LYS A 36 -11.21 -12.27 -8.95
N VAL A 37 -12.09 -11.36 -8.56
CA VAL A 37 -11.82 -10.28 -7.60
C VAL A 37 -12.83 -10.41 -6.45
N GLY A 38 -12.38 -10.98 -5.33
CA GLY A 38 -13.29 -11.43 -4.28
C GLY A 38 -14.26 -12.50 -4.83
N THR A 39 -15.56 -12.24 -4.73
CA THR A 39 -16.61 -13.12 -5.26
C THR A 39 -16.99 -12.81 -6.71
N ALA A 40 -16.55 -11.68 -7.27
CA ALA A 40 -16.92 -11.26 -8.62
C ALA A 40 -15.94 -11.78 -9.68
N THR A 41 -16.44 -12.08 -10.88
CA THR A 41 -15.60 -12.29 -12.06
C THR A 41 -15.55 -11.01 -12.88
N ARG A 42 -14.35 -10.57 -13.25
CA ARG A 42 -14.10 -9.35 -14.02
C ARG A 42 -13.38 -9.69 -15.31
N GLU A 43 -13.58 -8.88 -16.35
CA GLU A 43 -13.05 -9.08 -17.69
C GLU A 43 -11.94 -8.09 -18.02
N MET A 44 -11.04 -8.49 -18.93
CA MET A 44 -9.96 -7.65 -19.46
C MET A 44 -9.53 -8.14 -20.83
N LEU A 45 -8.93 -7.26 -21.63
CA LEU A 45 -8.10 -7.62 -22.77
C LEU A 45 -6.62 -7.61 -22.35
N VAL A 46 -5.88 -8.62 -22.76
CA VAL A 46 -4.43 -8.71 -22.54
C VAL A 46 -3.74 -8.82 -23.89
N TYR A 47 -2.86 -7.87 -24.19
CA TYR A 47 -2.01 -7.91 -25.36
C TYR A 47 -0.61 -8.36 -24.96
N VAL A 48 -0.16 -9.48 -25.53
CA VAL A 48 1.17 -10.05 -25.31
C VAL A 48 1.92 -9.91 -26.65
N PRO A 49 2.93 -9.03 -26.77
CA PRO A 49 3.71 -8.94 -28.00
C PRO A 49 4.49 -10.24 -28.23
N ALA A 50 4.88 -10.47 -29.49
CA ALA A 50 5.75 -11.61 -29.82
C ALA A 50 7.09 -11.47 -29.08
N ASP A 51 7.62 -12.59 -28.59
CA ASP A 51 8.90 -12.68 -27.88
C ASP A 51 8.99 -11.81 -26.63
N LEU A 52 7.90 -11.75 -25.84
CA LEU A 52 7.89 -11.05 -24.55
C LEU A 52 8.97 -11.66 -23.63
N PRO A 53 10.00 -10.89 -23.21
CA PRO A 53 11.06 -11.42 -22.35
C PRO A 53 10.57 -11.64 -20.91
N GLU A 54 11.30 -12.47 -20.16
CA GLU A 54 11.13 -12.50 -18.71
C GLU A 54 11.42 -11.12 -18.11
N LYS A 55 10.75 -10.81 -16.99
CA LYS A 55 10.81 -9.49 -16.35
C LYS A 55 10.43 -8.38 -17.34
N ALA A 56 9.54 -8.60 -18.30
CA ALA A 56 9.06 -7.51 -19.16
C ALA A 56 8.27 -6.45 -18.36
N PRO A 57 8.35 -5.15 -18.72
CA PRO A 57 7.47 -4.12 -18.18
C PRO A 57 5.99 -4.39 -18.50
N MET A 58 5.09 -3.80 -17.71
CA MET A 58 3.65 -3.88 -17.95
C MET A 58 2.98 -2.50 -17.86
N VAL A 59 2.06 -2.23 -18.78
CA VAL A 59 1.18 -1.06 -18.73
C VAL A 59 -0.27 -1.52 -18.55
N ILE A 60 -0.96 -0.92 -17.60
CA ILE A 60 -2.42 -1.03 -17.45
C ILE A 60 -3.03 0.24 -18.02
N SER A 61 -3.88 0.10 -19.05
CA SER A 61 -4.51 1.20 -19.78
C SER A 61 -6.03 1.24 -19.51
N LEU A 62 -6.48 2.29 -18.84
CA LEU A 62 -7.84 2.42 -18.31
C LEU A 62 -8.73 3.27 -19.22
N HIS A 63 -9.88 2.73 -19.62
CA HIS A 63 -10.84 3.38 -20.52
C HIS A 63 -11.62 4.54 -19.86
N GLY A 64 -12.18 5.46 -20.66
CA GLY A 64 -13.07 6.53 -20.19
C GLY A 64 -14.49 6.05 -19.82
N PHE A 65 -15.32 6.95 -19.31
CA PHE A 65 -16.72 6.64 -18.98
C PHE A 65 -17.50 6.19 -20.23
N SER A 66 -18.34 5.17 -20.10
CA SER A 66 -19.14 4.57 -21.19
C SER A 66 -18.32 3.87 -22.29
N GLN A 67 -16.99 3.85 -22.18
CA GLN A 67 -16.09 3.12 -23.07
C GLN A 67 -15.83 1.69 -22.56
N ASN A 68 -15.02 0.93 -23.29
CA ASN A 68 -14.64 -0.44 -22.96
C ASN A 68 -13.18 -0.72 -23.37
N PRO A 69 -12.61 -1.89 -23.02
CA PRO A 69 -11.24 -2.26 -23.38
C PRO A 69 -10.91 -2.19 -24.87
N ASP A 70 -11.83 -2.61 -25.75
CA ASP A 70 -11.61 -2.57 -27.21
C ASP A 70 -11.46 -1.12 -27.69
N TYR A 71 -12.32 -0.22 -27.20
CA TYR A 71 -12.25 1.22 -27.50
C TYR A 71 -10.94 1.83 -27.00
N GLN A 72 -10.55 1.55 -25.76
CA GLN A 72 -9.31 2.07 -25.18
C GLN A 72 -8.07 1.54 -25.91
N MET A 73 -8.07 0.27 -26.31
CA MET A 73 -7.01 -0.32 -27.11
C MET A 73 -6.89 0.37 -28.47
N GLY A 74 -8.03 0.60 -29.15
CA GLY A 74 -8.09 1.33 -30.41
C GLY A 74 -7.60 2.77 -30.27
N GLN A 75 -8.04 3.50 -29.25
CA GLN A 75 -7.68 4.91 -29.04
C GLN A 75 -6.21 5.10 -28.65
N THR A 76 -5.67 4.21 -27.81
CA THR A 76 -4.32 4.40 -27.25
C THR A 76 -3.22 3.76 -28.09
N HIS A 77 -3.53 2.79 -28.94
CA HIS A 77 -2.53 2.11 -29.77
C HIS A 77 -1.33 1.55 -28.97
N TRP A 78 -1.51 1.22 -27.67
CA TRP A 78 -0.44 0.67 -26.83
C TRP A 78 0.14 -0.63 -27.41
N ASN A 79 -0.62 -1.40 -28.20
CA ASN A 79 -0.14 -2.60 -28.88
C ASN A 79 1.08 -2.32 -29.80
N GLU A 80 1.11 -1.17 -30.47
CA GLU A 80 2.23 -0.80 -31.35
C GLU A 80 3.50 -0.48 -30.56
N VAL A 81 3.33 0.13 -29.39
CA VAL A 81 4.43 0.31 -28.43
C VAL A 81 4.84 -1.04 -27.85
N ALA A 82 3.89 -1.94 -27.58
CA ALA A 82 4.17 -3.27 -27.06
C ALA A 82 5.02 -4.12 -28.01
N ASP A 83 4.72 -4.09 -29.30
CA ASP A 83 5.47 -4.86 -30.30
C ASP A 83 6.94 -4.43 -30.40
N THR A 84 7.20 -3.13 -30.21
CA THR A 84 8.54 -2.53 -30.32
C THR A 84 9.30 -2.55 -29.00
N ALA A 85 8.66 -2.14 -27.90
CA ALA A 85 9.26 -2.02 -26.58
C ALA A 85 9.22 -3.33 -25.76
N LYS A 86 8.54 -4.36 -26.26
CA LYS A 86 8.37 -5.67 -25.60
C LYS A 86 7.78 -5.54 -24.20
N ILE A 87 6.63 -4.88 -24.10
CA ILE A 87 5.88 -4.70 -22.85
C ILE A 87 4.55 -5.44 -22.89
N LEU A 88 4.10 -5.93 -21.74
CA LEU A 88 2.75 -6.46 -21.59
C LEU A 88 1.76 -5.31 -21.47
N VAL A 89 0.62 -5.38 -22.15
CA VAL A 89 -0.44 -4.37 -22.01
C VAL A 89 -1.74 -5.02 -21.55
N VAL A 90 -2.37 -4.45 -20.54
CA VAL A 90 -3.67 -4.90 -20.03
C VAL A 90 -4.69 -3.75 -20.13
N TYR A 91 -5.85 -4.06 -20.68
CA TYR A 91 -7.00 -3.18 -20.77
C TYR A 91 -8.16 -3.75 -19.95
N PRO A 92 -8.34 -3.33 -18.68
CA PRO A 92 -9.36 -3.88 -17.82
C PRO A 92 -10.76 -3.31 -18.13
N GLN A 93 -11.81 -4.12 -17.94
CA GLN A 93 -13.21 -3.70 -18.09
C GLN A 93 -13.76 -3.16 -16.76
N GLY A 94 -14.05 -1.86 -16.71
CA GLY A 94 -14.80 -1.21 -15.63
C GLY A 94 -16.23 -1.75 -15.51
N LYS A 95 -16.81 -1.76 -14.31
CA LYS A 95 -18.20 -2.21 -14.12
C LYS A 95 -19.15 -1.20 -14.77
N ASN A 96 -20.13 -1.68 -15.54
CA ASN A 96 -21.06 -0.83 -16.28
C ASN A 96 -20.34 0.24 -17.12
N ASN A 97 -19.21 -0.13 -17.73
CA ASN A 97 -18.33 0.80 -18.47
C ASN A 97 -17.89 2.01 -17.63
N SER A 98 -17.71 1.79 -16.33
CA SER A 98 -17.32 2.82 -15.37
C SER A 98 -16.34 2.34 -14.30
N TRP A 99 -15.78 3.28 -13.55
CA TRP A 99 -14.75 3.08 -12.53
C TRP A 99 -15.25 3.54 -11.17
N ASP A 100 -14.94 2.76 -10.14
CA ASP A 100 -15.03 3.17 -8.73
C ASP A 100 -13.86 4.11 -8.38
N ILE A 101 -14.04 5.40 -8.66
CA ILE A 101 -13.04 6.46 -8.54
C ILE A 101 -12.97 7.12 -7.14
N SER A 102 -13.76 6.65 -6.18
CA SER A 102 -13.75 7.13 -4.78
C SER A 102 -13.64 5.98 -3.77
N GLY A 103 -14.07 4.77 -4.13
CA GLY A 103 -13.97 3.57 -3.30
C GLY A 103 -12.69 2.77 -3.54
N SER A 104 -12.74 1.47 -3.21
CA SER A 104 -11.59 0.55 -3.35
C SER A 104 -11.87 -0.62 -4.29
N GLY A 105 -13.05 -0.68 -4.90
CA GLY A 105 -13.48 -1.83 -5.71
C GLY A 105 -12.62 -2.05 -6.93
N ASP A 106 -12.40 -1.00 -7.72
CA ASP A 106 -11.56 -1.09 -8.92
C ASP A 106 -10.07 -0.97 -8.64
N VAL A 107 -9.67 -0.38 -7.50
CA VAL A 107 -8.29 -0.46 -7.00
C VAL A 107 -7.91 -1.93 -6.75
N LYS A 108 -8.75 -2.69 -6.04
CA LYS A 108 -8.54 -4.14 -5.80
C LYS A 108 -8.54 -4.95 -7.11
N PHE A 109 -9.33 -4.53 -8.09
CA PHE A 109 -9.33 -5.19 -9.40
C PHE A 109 -8.00 -5.00 -10.12
N ILE A 110 -7.51 -3.77 -10.21
CA ILE A 110 -6.21 -3.43 -10.81
C ILE A 110 -5.07 -4.14 -10.06
N GLU A 111 -5.12 -4.14 -8.73
CA GLU A 111 -4.21 -4.90 -7.87
C GLU A 111 -4.19 -6.39 -8.26
N THR A 112 -5.35 -7.02 -8.38
CA THR A 112 -5.47 -8.45 -8.73
C THR A 112 -4.93 -8.75 -10.14
N ILE A 113 -5.10 -7.82 -11.09
CA ILE A 113 -4.49 -7.91 -12.43
C ILE A 113 -2.98 -7.92 -12.30
N MET A 114 -2.39 -7.00 -11.53
CA MET A 114 -0.95 -6.94 -11.32
C MET A 114 -0.40 -8.28 -10.82
N LYS A 115 -1.04 -8.86 -9.78
CA LYS A 115 -0.67 -10.20 -9.24
C LYS A 115 -0.72 -11.29 -10.29
N THR A 116 -1.81 -11.31 -11.06
CA THR A 116 -2.10 -12.40 -11.98
C THR A 116 -1.17 -12.36 -13.19
N MET A 117 -0.90 -11.16 -13.71
CA MET A 117 0.03 -10.99 -14.82
C MET A 117 1.47 -11.26 -14.41
N GLN A 118 1.89 -10.83 -13.21
CA GLN A 118 3.20 -11.17 -12.68
C GLN A 118 3.40 -12.69 -12.58
N LYS A 119 2.41 -13.41 -12.04
CA LYS A 119 2.49 -14.87 -11.91
C LYS A 119 2.50 -15.57 -13.27
N LYS A 120 1.65 -15.15 -14.20
CA LYS A 120 1.40 -15.80 -15.50
C LYS A 120 2.47 -15.48 -16.54
N TYR A 121 2.85 -14.21 -16.68
CA TYR A 121 3.74 -13.72 -17.73
C TYR A 121 5.12 -13.29 -17.22
N LYS A 122 5.40 -13.46 -15.92
CA LYS A 122 6.69 -13.10 -15.30
C LYS A 122 7.10 -11.64 -15.54
N VAL A 123 6.12 -10.74 -15.63
CA VAL A 123 6.39 -9.31 -15.78
C VAL A 123 7.16 -8.78 -14.57
N ASP A 124 7.97 -7.76 -14.81
CA ASP A 124 8.74 -7.10 -13.77
C ASP A 124 7.83 -6.23 -12.92
N LYS A 125 7.66 -6.64 -11.65
CA LYS A 125 6.88 -5.89 -10.66
C LYS A 125 7.41 -4.48 -10.43
N ASN A 126 8.69 -4.23 -10.72
CA ASN A 126 9.31 -2.92 -10.60
C ASN A 126 8.98 -2.00 -11.76
N ARG A 127 8.42 -2.53 -12.85
CA ARG A 127 8.14 -1.80 -14.09
C ARG A 127 6.69 -1.96 -14.49
N ILE A 128 5.80 -1.70 -13.53
CA ILE A 128 4.35 -1.60 -13.74
C ILE A 128 3.97 -0.12 -13.81
N TYR A 129 3.22 0.25 -14.83
CA TYR A 129 2.75 1.61 -15.06
C TYR A 129 1.24 1.63 -15.26
N ILE A 130 0.60 2.73 -14.86
CA ILE A 130 -0.84 2.92 -15.07
C ILE A 130 -1.06 4.20 -15.86
N SER A 131 -1.86 4.09 -16.92
CA SER A 131 -2.34 5.24 -17.70
C SER A 131 -3.83 5.09 -17.96
N GLY A 132 -4.50 6.19 -18.29
CA GLY A 132 -5.91 6.13 -18.64
C GLY A 132 -6.42 7.44 -19.20
N PHE A 133 -7.51 7.35 -19.94
CA PHE A 133 -8.16 8.49 -20.58
C PHE A 133 -9.44 8.89 -19.85
N SER A 134 -9.71 10.19 -19.72
CA SER A 134 -10.96 10.71 -19.12
C SER A 134 -11.15 10.20 -17.69
N MET A 135 -12.27 9.53 -17.40
CA MET A 135 -12.48 8.86 -16.11
C MET A 135 -11.48 7.73 -15.83
N GLY A 136 -10.86 7.12 -16.84
CA GLY A 136 -9.70 6.25 -16.67
C GLY A 136 -8.46 7.03 -16.23
N GLY A 137 -8.32 8.28 -16.65
CA GLY A 137 -7.33 9.23 -16.14
C GLY A 137 -7.63 9.63 -14.69
N MET A 138 -8.91 9.80 -14.34
CA MET A 138 -9.33 9.99 -12.95
C MET A 138 -9.01 8.76 -12.08
N MET A 139 -9.28 7.56 -12.59
CA MET A 139 -8.92 6.31 -11.95
C MET A 139 -7.40 6.13 -11.85
N THR A 140 -6.63 6.64 -12.80
CA THR A 140 -5.16 6.67 -12.76
C THR A 140 -4.68 7.52 -11.58
N TYR A 141 -5.24 8.71 -11.39
CA TYR A 141 -4.99 9.54 -10.21
C TYR A 141 -5.41 8.85 -8.91
N HIS A 142 -6.57 8.20 -8.88
CA HIS A 142 -7.02 7.45 -7.71
C HIS A 142 -6.06 6.30 -7.36
N CYS A 143 -5.66 5.52 -8.37
CA CYS A 143 -4.65 4.47 -8.23
C CYS A 143 -3.32 5.02 -7.74
N MET A 144 -2.92 6.22 -8.15
CA MET A 144 -1.70 6.83 -7.65
C MET A 144 -1.73 7.02 -6.13
N THR A 145 -2.88 7.46 -5.59
CA THR A 145 -3.04 7.63 -4.14
C THR A 145 -3.08 6.31 -3.37
N LYS A 146 -3.49 5.20 -4.00
CA LYS A 146 -3.69 3.90 -3.32
C LYS A 146 -2.62 2.85 -3.61
N LEU A 147 -2.01 2.91 -4.79
CA LEU A 147 -1.07 1.94 -5.36
C LEU A 147 0.29 2.57 -5.68
N GLY A 148 0.53 3.83 -5.30
CA GLY A 148 1.77 4.53 -5.56
C GLY A 148 3.02 3.79 -5.06
N THR A 149 2.91 2.99 -4.01
CA THR A 149 4.01 2.18 -3.47
C THR A 149 4.45 1.01 -4.37
N VAL A 150 3.63 0.62 -5.35
CA VAL A 150 3.78 -0.62 -6.14
C VAL A 150 3.61 -0.43 -7.65
N VAL A 151 3.40 0.81 -8.08
CA VAL A 151 3.37 1.23 -9.49
C VAL A 151 4.44 2.29 -9.69
N ALA A 152 5.28 2.14 -10.71
CA ALA A 152 6.49 2.93 -10.88
C ALA A 152 6.21 4.38 -11.31
N ALA A 153 5.25 4.58 -12.21
CA ALA A 153 4.86 5.90 -12.72
C ALA A 153 3.42 5.91 -13.25
N PHE A 154 2.83 7.11 -13.31
CA PHE A 154 1.42 7.32 -13.66
C PHE A 154 1.27 8.30 -14.82
N GLY A 155 0.34 7.98 -15.72
CA GLY A 155 0.10 8.73 -16.96
C GLY A 155 -1.38 9.06 -17.21
N PRO A 156 -1.98 9.98 -16.43
CA PRO A 156 -3.35 10.40 -16.67
C PRO A 156 -3.45 11.27 -17.94
N VAL A 157 -4.45 11.00 -18.78
CA VAL A 157 -4.75 11.77 -20.00
C VAL A 157 -6.18 12.30 -19.94
N SER A 158 -6.36 13.62 -20.09
CA SER A 158 -7.67 14.30 -19.99
C SER A 158 -8.47 13.89 -18.73
N GLY A 159 -7.77 13.62 -17.64
CA GLY A 159 -8.37 13.21 -16.37
C GLY A 159 -8.03 14.19 -15.26
N ILE A 160 -8.82 14.16 -14.19
CA ILE A 160 -8.58 14.94 -12.98
C ILE A 160 -8.54 14.00 -11.77
N PRO A 161 -7.86 14.38 -10.70
CA PRO A 161 -8.00 13.69 -9.42
C PRO A 161 -9.38 13.95 -8.82
N VAL A 162 -9.84 12.95 -8.09
CA VAL A 162 -11.27 12.72 -7.81
C VAL A 162 -11.65 12.96 -6.35
N ASP A 163 -10.69 12.98 -5.43
CA ASP A 163 -11.00 13.07 -3.99
C ASP A 163 -10.12 14.04 -3.19
N TYR A 164 -9.16 14.71 -3.82
CA TYR A 164 -8.21 15.51 -3.06
C TYR A 164 -8.00 16.89 -3.69
N ARG A 165 -8.55 17.89 -2.98
CA ARG A 165 -8.19 19.30 -3.18
C ARG A 165 -6.69 19.52 -3.02
N GLU A 166 -6.00 18.62 -2.31
CA GLU A 166 -4.55 18.61 -2.05
C GLU A 166 -3.89 17.32 -2.59
N PRO A 167 -2.73 17.39 -3.26
CA PRO A 167 -1.97 16.19 -3.61
C PRO A 167 -1.71 15.27 -2.41
N VAL A 168 -1.95 13.96 -2.59
CA VAL A 168 -1.65 12.91 -1.61
C VAL A 168 -1.19 11.65 -2.35
N ALA A 169 0.03 11.21 -2.10
CA ALA A 169 0.55 9.94 -2.56
C ALA A 169 1.35 9.25 -1.44
N PRO A 170 1.44 7.91 -1.42
CA PRO A 170 2.17 7.20 -0.36
C PRO A 170 3.70 7.32 -0.48
N ARG A 171 4.19 7.83 -1.61
CA ARG A 171 5.59 8.21 -1.87
C ARG A 171 5.64 9.31 -2.91
N HIS A 172 6.85 9.84 -3.16
CA HIS A 172 7.09 10.66 -4.33
C HIS A 172 6.87 9.85 -5.61
N VAL A 173 5.97 10.30 -6.49
CA VAL A 173 5.52 9.55 -7.68
C VAL A 173 5.78 10.35 -8.96
N PRO A 174 6.46 9.75 -9.97
CA PRO A 174 6.57 10.37 -11.29
C PRO A 174 5.21 10.42 -12.00
N ILE A 175 4.85 11.60 -12.50
CA ILE A 175 3.57 11.86 -13.19
C ILE A 175 3.84 12.50 -14.56
N MET A 176 3.21 11.96 -15.60
CA MET A 176 3.05 12.67 -16.87
C MET A 176 1.56 12.87 -17.16
N HIS A 177 1.11 14.11 -17.02
CA HIS A 177 -0.24 14.52 -17.37
C HIS A 177 -0.26 15.05 -18.80
N ILE A 178 -1.20 14.59 -19.62
CA ILE A 178 -1.43 15.10 -20.98
C ILE A 178 -2.86 15.62 -21.10
N HIS A 179 -3.04 16.84 -21.61
CA HIS A 179 -4.35 17.48 -21.71
C HIS A 179 -4.45 18.40 -22.93
N GLY A 180 -5.62 18.47 -23.53
CA GLY A 180 -5.95 19.48 -24.54
C GLY A 180 -6.40 20.80 -23.90
N THR A 181 -5.92 21.95 -24.36
CA THR A 181 -6.33 23.24 -23.79
C THR A 181 -7.75 23.65 -24.19
N GLY A 182 -8.32 22.99 -25.20
CA GLY A 182 -9.70 23.16 -25.66
C GLY A 182 -10.66 22.07 -25.17
N ASP A 183 -10.27 21.24 -24.19
CA ASP A 183 -11.12 20.21 -23.60
C ASP A 183 -12.41 20.83 -23.05
N ASP A 184 -13.55 20.33 -23.51
CA ASP A 184 -14.90 20.83 -23.19
C ASP A 184 -15.62 19.95 -22.17
N VAL A 185 -15.08 18.77 -21.87
CA VAL A 185 -15.59 17.82 -20.88
C VAL A 185 -14.84 18.02 -19.56
N VAL A 186 -13.52 17.87 -19.60
CA VAL A 186 -12.61 18.16 -18.48
C VAL A 186 -11.88 19.45 -18.82
N LYS A 187 -12.60 20.57 -18.71
CA LYS A 187 -12.15 21.93 -19.02
C LYS A 187 -10.76 22.27 -18.50
N TRP A 188 -9.89 22.70 -19.40
CA TRP A 188 -8.56 23.25 -19.09
C TRP A 188 -8.60 24.33 -17.99
N GLY A 189 -9.58 25.23 -18.07
CA GLY A 189 -9.78 26.33 -17.12
C GLY A 189 -10.33 25.93 -15.75
N GLY A 190 -10.67 24.65 -15.54
CA GLY A 190 -11.35 24.16 -14.35
C GLY A 190 -12.88 24.17 -14.47
N ASP A 191 -13.51 23.35 -13.63
CA ASP A 191 -14.97 23.30 -13.47
C ASP A 191 -15.31 22.98 -12.00
N PRO A 192 -15.69 23.99 -11.19
CA PRO A 192 -16.03 23.79 -9.78
C PRO A 192 -17.25 22.91 -9.52
N ASN A 193 -18.11 22.70 -10.52
CA ASN A 193 -19.37 21.95 -10.40
C ASN A 193 -19.32 20.62 -11.15
N HIS A 194 -18.14 20.17 -11.56
CA HIS A 194 -17.98 18.94 -12.30
C HIS A 194 -18.48 17.73 -11.51
N GLY A 195 -19.22 16.82 -12.18
CA GLY A 195 -19.87 15.67 -11.54
C GLY A 195 -18.91 14.66 -10.91
N ALA A 196 -17.62 14.70 -11.27
CA ALA A 196 -16.57 13.87 -10.69
C ALA A 196 -15.81 14.53 -9.51
N GLY A 197 -16.31 15.67 -9.02
CA GLY A 197 -15.63 16.50 -8.01
C GLY A 197 -15.03 17.75 -8.68
N GLY A 198 -15.44 18.93 -8.21
CA GLY A 198 -15.01 20.20 -8.78
C GLY A 198 -13.49 20.41 -8.71
N TYR A 199 -12.92 21.04 -9.75
CA TYR A 199 -11.48 21.21 -9.90
C TYR A 199 -11.11 22.60 -10.47
N GLY A 200 -9.90 23.04 -10.18
CA GLY A 200 -9.31 24.28 -10.71
C GLY A 200 -8.65 24.08 -12.07
N ARG A 201 -7.86 25.06 -12.51
CA ARG A 201 -7.16 24.97 -13.80
C ARG A 201 -6.17 23.80 -13.84
N ILE A 202 -6.05 23.15 -14.99
CA ILE A 202 -5.19 21.95 -15.14
C ILE A 202 -3.70 22.27 -14.95
N ASP A 203 -3.23 23.40 -15.46
CA ASP A 203 -1.82 23.84 -15.31
C ASP A 203 -1.45 24.13 -13.85
N GLU A 204 -2.28 24.89 -13.15
CA GLU A 204 -2.11 25.15 -11.71
C GLU A 204 -2.16 23.85 -10.91
N TYR A 205 -3.02 22.94 -11.32
CA TYR A 205 -3.17 21.65 -10.66
C TYR A 205 -1.92 20.76 -10.80
N VAL A 206 -1.37 20.63 -12.01
CA VAL A 206 -0.15 19.85 -12.21
C VAL A 206 1.04 20.53 -11.53
N LYS A 207 1.11 21.86 -11.52
CA LYS A 207 2.11 22.61 -10.74
C LYS A 207 1.97 22.34 -9.23
N LYS A 208 0.75 22.17 -8.72
CA LYS A 208 0.50 21.80 -7.33
C LYS A 208 1.03 20.39 -6.99
N TRP A 209 0.83 19.41 -7.88
CA TRP A 209 1.51 18.10 -7.75
C TRP A 209 3.01 18.24 -7.76
N ALA A 210 3.57 19.01 -8.70
CA ALA A 210 5.01 19.25 -8.75
C ALA A 210 5.55 19.80 -7.43
N ALA A 211 4.84 20.74 -6.80
CA ALA A 211 5.20 21.27 -5.49
C ALA A 211 5.16 20.19 -4.39
N TYR A 212 4.12 19.35 -4.38
CA TYR A 212 4.01 18.22 -3.44
C TYR A 212 5.14 17.20 -3.63
N GLU A 213 5.53 16.96 -4.88
CA GLU A 213 6.66 16.10 -5.25
C GLU A 213 8.04 16.72 -4.96
N GLY A 214 8.09 17.90 -4.33
CA GLY A 214 9.35 18.60 -4.01
C GLY A 214 10.08 19.15 -5.24
N CYS A 215 9.41 19.26 -6.38
CA CYS A 215 10.00 19.79 -7.60
C CYS A 215 10.24 21.30 -7.52
N ASP A 216 11.24 21.79 -8.26
CA ASP A 216 11.44 23.23 -8.47
C ASP A 216 10.33 23.79 -9.37
N VAL A 217 9.28 24.32 -8.75
CA VAL A 217 8.10 24.85 -9.45
C VAL A 217 8.29 26.24 -10.05
N ASP A 218 9.36 26.94 -9.65
CA ASP A 218 9.67 28.29 -10.11
C ASP A 218 10.58 28.27 -11.34
N ASN A 219 11.34 27.18 -11.55
CA ASN A 219 12.24 27.02 -12.69
C ASN A 219 11.97 25.73 -13.48
N PRO A 220 10.76 25.54 -14.07
CA PRO A 220 10.49 24.38 -14.89
C PRO A 220 11.27 24.39 -16.21
N GLU A 221 11.56 23.20 -16.73
CA GLU A 221 12.00 23.05 -18.11
C GLU A 221 10.80 23.14 -19.05
N VAL A 222 10.74 24.18 -19.89
CA VAL A 222 9.63 24.40 -20.83
C VAL A 222 10.14 24.27 -22.25
N ILE A 223 9.44 23.43 -23.03
CA ILE A 223 9.66 23.29 -24.48
C ILE A 223 8.37 23.66 -25.20
N ARG A 224 8.47 24.67 -26.08
CA ARG A 224 7.44 25.08 -27.04
C ARG A 224 8.12 25.58 -28.32
N PRO A 225 7.70 25.15 -29.52
CA PRO A 225 6.73 24.08 -29.79
C PRO A 225 7.24 22.73 -29.28
N TYR A 226 6.32 21.83 -28.91
CA TYR A 226 6.64 20.45 -28.54
C TYR A 226 5.97 19.46 -29.50
N PRO A 227 6.71 18.47 -30.06
CA PRO A 227 8.15 18.25 -29.93
C PRO A 227 8.99 19.39 -30.54
N ALA A 228 10.16 19.69 -29.95
CA ALA A 228 11.04 20.78 -30.41
C ALA A 228 11.51 20.64 -31.87
N THR A 229 11.51 19.41 -32.39
CA THR A 229 11.87 19.09 -33.77
C THR A 229 10.78 19.45 -34.79
N MET A 230 9.57 19.81 -34.33
CA MET A 230 8.42 20.12 -35.18
C MET A 230 8.02 21.58 -34.98
N SER A 231 8.47 22.47 -35.87
CA SER A 231 8.22 23.91 -35.76
C SER A 231 6.73 24.31 -35.83
N TYR A 232 5.87 23.42 -36.33
CA TYR A 232 4.42 23.62 -36.44
C TYR A 232 3.63 22.97 -35.29
N ALA A 233 4.28 22.23 -34.39
CA ALA A 233 3.57 21.52 -33.34
C ALA A 233 3.00 22.50 -32.30
N ALA A 234 1.68 22.43 -32.10
CA ALA A 234 0.95 23.32 -31.18
C ALA A 234 0.81 22.66 -29.81
N ALA A 235 1.93 22.40 -29.14
CA ALA A 235 1.93 21.87 -27.78
C ALA A 235 3.08 22.45 -26.96
N THR A 236 2.92 22.41 -25.64
CA THR A 236 3.94 22.79 -24.67
C THR A 236 4.20 21.64 -23.73
N ARG A 237 5.47 21.28 -23.54
CA ARG A 237 5.90 20.36 -22.49
C ARG A 237 6.56 21.16 -21.37
N THR A 238 5.99 21.08 -20.19
CA THR A 238 6.52 21.68 -18.96
C THR A 238 6.93 20.56 -18.02
N ARG A 239 8.22 20.47 -17.69
CA ARG A 239 8.76 19.47 -16.75
C ARG A 239 9.20 20.16 -15.48
N TYR A 240 8.69 19.67 -14.37
CA TYR A 240 9.14 20.02 -13.03
C TYR A 240 9.98 18.87 -12.50
N ILE A 241 11.17 19.18 -11.99
CA ILE A 241 12.12 18.16 -11.53
C ILE A 241 12.45 18.44 -10.06
N ASN A 242 12.33 17.41 -9.23
CA ASN A 242 12.89 17.41 -7.89
C ASN A 242 14.41 17.23 -7.98
N LYS A 243 15.15 18.25 -7.56
CA LYS A 243 16.62 18.27 -7.65
C LYS A 243 17.30 17.34 -6.65
N VAL A 244 16.56 16.82 -5.67
CA VAL A 244 17.08 15.92 -4.63
C VAL A 244 17.03 14.47 -5.12
N ASP A 245 15.87 13.99 -5.59
CA ASP A 245 15.65 12.58 -5.91
C ASP A 245 15.38 12.29 -7.40
N GLY A 246 15.26 13.34 -8.23
CA GLY A 246 15.00 13.22 -9.66
C GLY A 246 13.54 12.89 -10.02
N THR A 247 12.61 12.90 -9.06
CA THR A 247 11.17 12.77 -9.33
C THR A 247 10.73 13.85 -10.30
N GLU A 248 9.89 13.48 -11.26
CA GLU A 248 9.46 14.36 -12.35
C GLU A 248 7.94 14.42 -12.42
N VAL A 249 7.43 15.65 -12.48
CA VAL A 249 6.04 15.93 -12.83
C VAL A 249 6.03 16.68 -14.15
N THR A 250 5.40 16.11 -15.16
CA THR A 250 5.34 16.68 -16.51
C THR A 250 3.91 16.98 -16.90
N LEU A 251 3.70 18.15 -17.50
CA LEU A 251 2.49 18.51 -18.23
C LEU A 251 2.81 18.63 -19.72
N ILE A 252 2.05 17.90 -20.56
CA ILE A 252 1.96 18.19 -21.99
C ILE A 252 0.59 18.81 -22.26
N ALA A 253 0.60 20.09 -22.59
CA ALA A 253 -0.59 20.85 -22.98
C ALA A 253 -0.65 20.92 -24.51
N ILE A 254 -1.72 20.42 -25.12
CA ILE A 254 -1.91 20.43 -26.58
C ILE A 254 -2.92 21.51 -26.94
N ASP A 255 -2.48 22.53 -27.66
CA ASP A 255 -3.29 23.72 -27.94
C ASP A 255 -4.55 23.36 -28.75
N ASP A 256 -5.68 23.95 -28.37
CA ASP A 256 -6.99 23.88 -29.06
C ASP A 256 -7.55 22.47 -29.26
N LYS A 257 -6.96 21.44 -28.63
CA LYS A 257 -7.48 20.09 -28.64
C LYS A 257 -8.54 19.89 -27.56
N GLY A 258 -9.62 19.22 -27.93
CA GLY A 258 -10.74 18.87 -27.05
C GLY A 258 -10.43 17.69 -26.13
N HIS A 259 -11.49 17.03 -25.66
CA HIS A 259 -11.39 15.84 -24.80
C HIS A 259 -10.80 14.63 -25.53
N TRP A 260 -9.47 14.53 -25.53
CA TRP A 260 -8.76 13.71 -26.52
C TRP A 260 -7.49 13.06 -25.98
N HIS A 261 -7.30 11.78 -26.30
CA HIS A 261 -6.01 11.10 -26.21
C HIS A 261 -5.35 11.18 -27.58
N SER A 262 -4.31 12.01 -27.71
CA SER A 262 -3.71 12.28 -29.01
C SER A 262 -2.96 11.05 -29.56
N ASP A 263 -3.37 10.63 -30.75
CA ASP A 263 -2.76 9.62 -31.62
C ASP A 263 -2.10 10.23 -32.85
N ASP A 264 -1.99 11.57 -32.90
CA ASP A 264 -1.43 12.29 -34.04
C ASP A 264 0.11 12.21 -34.07
N PRO A 265 0.70 11.50 -35.05
CA PRO A 265 2.14 11.36 -35.17
C PRO A 265 2.85 12.66 -35.59
N ASN A 266 2.11 13.66 -36.07
CA ASN A 266 2.64 14.97 -36.48
C ASN A 266 2.54 16.01 -35.36
N ALA A 267 1.94 15.68 -34.23
CA ALA A 267 1.87 16.55 -33.06
C ALA A 267 2.46 15.81 -31.85
N VAL A 268 1.63 15.52 -30.84
CA VAL A 268 2.02 14.76 -29.66
C VAL A 268 1.39 13.39 -29.76
N TYR A 269 2.18 12.34 -29.89
CA TYR A 269 1.66 10.98 -29.80
C TYR A 269 1.68 10.53 -28.34
N SER A 270 0.56 10.73 -27.63
CA SER A 270 0.47 10.62 -26.17
C SER A 270 1.02 9.31 -25.63
N THR A 271 0.73 8.18 -26.28
CA THR A 271 1.17 6.86 -25.85
C THR A 271 2.68 6.67 -25.92
N ARG A 272 3.35 7.25 -26.93
CA ARG A 272 4.82 7.21 -27.05
C ARG A 272 5.46 8.13 -26.02
N GLU A 273 4.88 9.29 -25.77
CA GLU A 273 5.33 10.19 -24.70
C GLU A 273 5.24 9.51 -23.34
N LEU A 274 4.10 8.87 -23.04
CA LEU A 274 3.91 8.09 -21.84
C LEU A 274 4.92 6.94 -21.74
N TRP A 275 5.22 6.23 -22.83
CA TRP A 275 6.25 5.18 -22.80
C TRP A 275 7.66 5.73 -22.59
N ASN A 276 8.04 6.80 -23.29
CA ASN A 276 9.31 7.51 -23.13
C ASN A 276 9.50 8.02 -21.70
N PHE A 277 8.40 8.39 -21.05
CA PHE A 277 8.37 8.72 -19.64
C PHE A 277 8.51 7.48 -18.76
N PHE A 278 7.61 6.51 -18.88
CA PHE A 278 7.53 5.32 -18.04
C PHE A 278 8.82 4.51 -18.01
N GLN A 279 9.44 4.25 -19.15
CA GLN A 279 10.62 3.37 -19.23
C GLN A 279 11.83 3.88 -18.44
N ARG A 280 11.84 5.17 -18.06
CA ARG A 280 12.89 5.76 -17.20
C ARG A 280 12.71 5.43 -15.73
N TYR A 281 11.51 5.00 -15.33
CA TYR A 281 11.18 4.73 -13.94
C TYR A 281 11.05 3.24 -13.69
N LYS A 282 11.72 2.80 -12.64
CA LYS A 282 11.51 1.49 -12.04
C LYS A 282 11.44 1.67 -10.53
N LEU A 283 10.63 0.85 -9.89
CA LEU A 283 10.71 0.68 -8.44
C LEU A 283 11.88 -0.22 -8.08
N ASP A 284 12.20 -0.23 -6.80
CA ASP A 284 13.09 -1.22 -6.21
C ASP A 284 12.30 -2.05 -5.18
N LEU A 285 11.23 -2.69 -5.67
CA LEU A 285 10.45 -3.61 -4.86
C LEU A 285 11.33 -4.83 -4.56
N PRO A 286 11.33 -5.31 -3.31
CA PRO A 286 12.22 -6.39 -2.89
C PRO A 286 11.96 -7.61 -3.74
N ASP A 287 12.97 -8.21 -4.39
CA ASP A 287 12.81 -9.42 -5.19
C ASP A 287 12.07 -10.50 -4.40
N SER A 288 11.21 -11.26 -5.07
CA SER A 288 10.52 -12.38 -4.43
C SER A 288 11.49 -13.55 -4.28
N GLU A 289 12.49 -13.40 -3.43
CA GLU A 289 13.25 -14.54 -2.95
C GLU A 289 12.50 -15.19 -1.77
N GLU A 290 12.52 -16.52 -1.75
CA GLU A 290 12.22 -17.28 -0.53
C GLU A 290 13.07 -16.68 0.59
N ALA A 291 12.42 -16.16 1.63
CA ALA A 291 13.08 -15.29 2.59
C ALA A 291 14.12 -16.05 3.42
N GLY A 292 15.37 -15.99 2.97
CA GLY A 292 16.57 -15.88 3.81
C GLY A 292 16.80 -14.43 4.25
N GLU A 293 17.56 -14.26 5.32
CA GLU A 293 17.49 -13.12 6.25
C GLU A 293 18.64 -12.07 6.13
N SER A 294 18.34 -10.73 6.16
CA SER A 294 18.86 -9.68 7.13
C SER A 294 19.33 -8.25 6.64
N LYS A 295 19.20 -7.19 7.53
CA LYS A 295 20.02 -5.90 7.66
C LYS A 295 19.54 -4.36 7.90
N GLY A 296 18.90 -3.84 9.00
CA GLY A 296 18.33 -2.46 9.30
C GLY A 296 16.78 -2.24 9.59
N ASP A 297 16.36 -1.97 10.85
CA ASP A 297 15.03 -2.27 11.46
C ASP A 297 13.98 -1.13 11.66
N VAL A 298 12.70 -1.44 11.43
CA VAL A 298 11.54 -0.88 12.17
C VAL A 298 11.21 -1.86 13.28
N LEU A 299 11.19 -1.40 14.54
CA LEU A 299 11.15 -2.30 15.69
C LEU A 299 9.72 -2.75 16.06
N PHE A 300 8.67 -2.07 15.59
CA PHE A 300 7.28 -2.48 15.81
C PHE A 300 6.31 -1.93 14.75
N SER A 301 5.40 -2.80 14.30
CA SER A 301 4.18 -2.48 13.53
C SER A 301 3.03 -3.36 14.02
N ASP A 302 1.83 -2.81 13.92
CA ASP A 302 0.49 -3.37 14.14
C ASP A 302 0.02 -4.43 13.12
N ASN A 303 0.89 -4.85 12.18
CA ASN A 303 0.56 -5.85 11.16
C ASN A 303 0.80 -7.29 11.66
N TRP A 304 -0.13 -7.80 12.46
CA TRP A 304 -0.18 -9.19 12.90
C TRP A 304 -0.56 -10.12 11.73
N LYS A 305 0.26 -11.15 11.44
CA LYS A 305 -0.15 -12.24 10.54
C LYS A 305 -0.80 -13.37 11.33
N ASP A 306 -1.96 -13.79 10.83
CA ASP A 306 -2.76 -14.90 11.34
C ASP A 306 -2.02 -16.23 11.18
N GLU A 307 -1.90 -16.97 12.28
CA GLU A 307 -2.32 -18.36 12.23
C GLU A 307 -3.82 -18.29 12.53
N VAL A 308 -4.67 -18.66 11.56
CA VAL A 308 -6.12 -18.73 11.78
C VAL A 308 -6.35 -19.85 12.79
N ILE A 309 -6.33 -19.49 14.06
CA ILE A 309 -7.09 -20.20 15.08
C ILE A 309 -8.38 -19.42 15.16
N ASN A 310 -9.52 -20.08 14.96
CA ASN A 310 -10.82 -19.52 15.28
C ASN A 310 -10.80 -19.10 16.76
N VAL A 311 -10.54 -17.83 17.05
CA VAL A 311 -10.70 -17.29 18.39
C VAL A 311 -12.03 -16.55 18.42
N GLY A 312 -13.11 -17.33 18.51
CA GLY A 312 -14.22 -16.86 19.31
C GLY A 312 -13.83 -17.03 20.78
N GLU A 313 -14.35 -16.18 21.65
CA GLU A 313 -14.50 -16.55 23.05
C GLU A 313 -15.00 -18.01 23.12
N GLY A 314 -14.26 -18.90 23.79
CA GLY A 314 -14.70 -20.28 24.01
C GLY A 314 -13.73 -21.35 23.54
N VAL A 315 -13.62 -22.40 24.34
CA VAL A 315 -12.87 -23.62 24.03
C VAL A 315 -13.57 -24.39 22.90
N PRO A 316 -12.84 -25.05 21.97
CA PRO A 316 -13.44 -25.74 20.81
C PRO A 316 -14.50 -26.79 21.17
N ALA A 317 -15.48 -27.01 20.29
CA ALA A 317 -16.52 -28.03 20.47
C ALA A 317 -15.89 -29.43 20.55
N GLY A 318 -16.19 -30.17 21.62
CA GLY A 318 -15.61 -31.49 21.91
C GLY A 318 -14.38 -31.48 22.83
N TRP A 319 -13.89 -30.31 23.25
CA TRP A 319 -12.75 -30.17 24.18
C TRP A 319 -13.16 -29.53 25.50
N LYS A 320 -12.52 -29.94 26.60
CA LYS A 320 -12.76 -29.42 27.96
C LYS A 320 -11.62 -28.49 28.39
N ARG A 321 -11.95 -27.38 29.05
CA ARG A 321 -10.97 -26.54 29.77
C ARG A 321 -11.02 -26.87 31.25
N VAL A 322 -9.86 -27.13 31.85
CA VAL A 322 -9.74 -27.31 33.31
C VAL A 322 -8.88 -26.17 33.84
N ASN A 323 -9.48 -25.27 34.62
CA ASN A 323 -8.71 -24.32 35.42
C ASN A 323 -8.44 -24.94 36.80
N SER A 324 -7.32 -24.55 37.42
CA SER A 324 -6.98 -24.92 38.81
C SER A 324 -7.44 -23.80 39.73
N MET A 325 -8.08 -24.12 40.85
CA MET A 325 -8.39 -23.13 41.90
C MET A 325 -7.15 -22.86 42.76
N ASN A 326 -7.14 -21.74 43.51
CA ASN A 326 -6.03 -21.31 44.38
C ASN A 326 -5.67 -22.31 45.51
N ASP A 327 -6.50 -23.33 45.73
CA ASP A 327 -6.29 -24.41 46.71
C ASP A 327 -5.77 -25.73 46.09
N GLY A 328 -5.59 -25.79 44.77
CA GLY A 328 -5.11 -26.98 44.06
C GLY A 328 -6.16 -28.04 43.72
N SER A 329 -7.45 -27.81 43.99
CA SER A 329 -8.52 -28.72 43.59
C SER A 329 -8.98 -28.48 42.13
N ARG A 330 -9.33 -29.57 41.42
CA ARG A 330 -9.79 -29.56 40.01
C ARG A 330 -11.30 -29.76 39.93
N SER A 331 -12.07 -28.69 39.78
CA SER A 331 -13.34 -28.71 39.01
C SER A 331 -13.98 -27.33 38.94
N ASP A 332 -14.00 -26.72 37.75
CA ASP A 332 -15.19 -26.01 37.29
C ASP A 332 -15.23 -26.14 35.75
N GLU A 333 -16.10 -27.00 35.24
CA GLU A 333 -16.42 -27.09 33.81
C GLU A 333 -17.42 -25.97 33.50
N LYS A 334 -16.99 -24.90 32.82
CA LYS A 334 -17.91 -23.87 32.33
C LYS A 334 -17.76 -23.61 30.83
N ALA A 335 -18.90 -23.68 30.15
CA ALA A 335 -19.08 -23.32 28.75
C ALA A 335 -19.30 -21.79 28.59
N ASN A 336 -19.04 -21.28 27.37
CA ASN A 336 -19.27 -19.93 26.82
C ASN A 336 -19.58 -18.76 27.77
N GLY A 337 -18.78 -17.69 27.67
CA GLY A 337 -19.12 -16.37 28.23
C GLY A 337 -18.84 -16.19 29.72
N ALA A 338 -17.65 -16.55 30.21
CA ALA A 338 -17.26 -16.15 31.56
C ALA A 338 -16.78 -14.69 31.57
N ALA A 339 -17.70 -13.76 31.90
CA ALA A 339 -17.32 -12.45 32.43
C ALA A 339 -16.47 -12.63 33.71
N ASN A 340 -15.63 -11.64 34.05
CA ASN A 340 -14.88 -11.59 35.32
C ASN A 340 -13.63 -12.48 35.45
N THR A 341 -12.73 -12.47 34.46
CA THR A 341 -11.38 -13.02 34.67
C THR A 341 -10.30 -11.98 34.36
N GLY A 342 -9.43 -11.74 35.34
CA GLY A 342 -8.25 -10.88 35.23
C GLY A 342 -7.18 -11.50 34.33
N GLY A 343 -6.33 -10.65 33.77
CA GLY A 343 -5.21 -11.04 32.92
C GLY A 343 -5.01 -10.15 31.71
N ALA A 344 -4.04 -10.54 30.86
CA ALA A 344 -3.72 -9.86 29.62
C ALA A 344 -4.08 -10.73 28.41
N ARG A 345 -4.62 -10.10 27.36
CA ARG A 345 -5.04 -10.79 26.12
C ARG A 345 -5.04 -9.83 24.92
N ILE A 346 -5.06 -10.38 23.72
CA ILE A 346 -5.27 -9.62 22.48
C ILE A 346 -6.77 -9.64 22.17
N LYS A 347 -7.29 -8.54 21.64
CA LYS A 347 -8.67 -8.43 21.16
C LYS A 347 -8.70 -7.72 19.81
N ASP A 348 -9.43 -8.30 18.87
CA ASP A 348 -9.71 -7.72 17.55
C ASP A 348 -11.13 -7.14 17.50
N PHE A 349 -11.30 -6.05 16.76
CA PHE A 349 -12.55 -5.30 16.62
C PHE A 349 -13.03 -5.35 15.17
N VAL A 350 -14.19 -5.98 14.97
CA VAL A 350 -14.74 -6.26 13.62
C VAL A 350 -15.18 -4.99 12.88
N ALA A 351 -15.56 -3.94 13.61
CA ALA A 351 -16.14 -2.72 13.04
C ALA A 351 -15.15 -1.54 12.88
N GLY A 352 -13.89 -1.70 13.29
CA GLY A 352 -12.82 -0.69 13.18
C GLY A 352 -12.88 0.46 14.20
N GLY A 353 -12.29 1.62 13.88
CA GLY A 353 -12.31 2.82 14.75
C GLY A 353 -10.94 3.49 14.92
N ASP A 354 -10.68 4.03 16.12
CA ASP A 354 -9.37 4.58 16.50
C ASP A 354 -8.26 3.51 16.43
N PHE A 355 -8.61 2.23 16.66
CA PHE A 355 -7.77 1.07 16.41
C PHE A 355 -8.59 -0.20 16.15
N ASN A 356 -8.02 -1.15 15.39
CA ASN A 356 -8.68 -2.40 14.99
C ASN A 356 -8.32 -3.60 15.88
N THR A 357 -7.19 -3.52 16.59
CA THR A 357 -6.68 -4.54 17.52
C THR A 357 -6.12 -3.83 18.74
N GLY A 358 -6.31 -4.41 19.93
CA GLY A 358 -5.76 -3.87 21.17
C GLY A 358 -5.35 -4.94 22.18
N PHE A 359 -4.46 -4.56 23.08
CA PHE A 359 -4.07 -5.37 24.24
C PHE A 359 -4.99 -5.04 25.40
N TYR A 360 -5.82 -6.01 25.78
CA TYR A 360 -6.59 -5.93 27.01
C TYR A 360 -5.69 -6.26 28.19
N LEU A 361 -5.71 -5.40 29.20
CA LEU A 361 -4.97 -5.57 30.45
C LEU A 361 -5.93 -5.38 31.63
N SER A 362 -6.02 -6.39 32.49
CA SER A 362 -6.78 -6.32 33.74
C SER A 362 -6.03 -7.01 34.88
N ALA A 363 -5.97 -6.34 36.02
CA ALA A 363 -5.47 -6.90 37.27
C ALA A 363 -6.58 -7.44 38.18
N ARG A 364 -7.81 -7.65 37.69
CA ARG A 364 -8.99 -7.99 38.52
C ARG A 364 -8.74 -9.11 39.56
N ASP A 365 -8.04 -10.18 39.17
CA ASP A 365 -7.76 -11.34 40.03
C ASP A 365 -6.32 -11.38 40.59
N PHE A 366 -5.53 -10.32 40.37
CA PHE A 366 -4.08 -10.29 40.64
C PHE A 366 -3.65 -8.95 41.25
N ASP A 367 -2.63 -8.95 42.09
CA ASP A 367 -2.05 -7.69 42.57
C ASP A 367 -1.42 -6.90 41.41
N GLN A 368 -0.92 -7.61 40.40
CA GLN A 368 -0.41 -6.97 39.20
C GLN A 368 -0.56 -7.87 37.98
N CYS A 369 -0.92 -7.24 36.87
CA CYS A 369 -0.82 -7.82 35.54
C CYS A 369 0.19 -7.01 34.72
N LYS A 370 1.22 -7.68 34.19
CA LYS A 370 2.25 -7.09 33.33
C LYS A 370 2.17 -7.69 31.93
N LEU A 371 2.10 -6.82 30.93
CA LEU A 371 2.28 -7.13 29.52
C LEU A 371 3.67 -6.66 29.10
N SER A 372 4.46 -7.54 28.50
CA SER A 372 5.86 -7.26 28.15
C SER A 372 6.25 -7.68 26.74
N TYR A 373 7.15 -6.90 26.14
CA TYR A 373 7.88 -7.21 24.91
C TYR A 373 9.39 -7.04 25.09
N GLY A 374 10.18 -7.81 24.32
CA GLY A 374 11.65 -7.69 24.27
C GLY A 374 12.38 -8.74 25.10
N LEU A 375 11.64 -9.61 25.79
CA LEU A 375 12.19 -10.58 26.75
C LEU A 375 12.75 -11.87 26.15
N TYR A 376 12.53 -12.13 24.85
CA TYR A 376 12.90 -13.40 24.21
C TYR A 376 14.00 -13.22 23.17
N ASP A 377 14.94 -14.17 23.13
CA ASP A 377 15.98 -14.21 22.12
C ASP A 377 15.36 -14.37 20.72
N GLY A 378 15.86 -13.59 19.76
CA GLY A 378 15.28 -13.48 18.41
C GLY A 378 14.12 -12.47 18.29
N HIS A 379 13.63 -11.93 19.41
CA HIS A 379 12.51 -10.98 19.51
C HIS A 379 12.79 -9.90 20.57
N ARG A 380 14.04 -9.41 20.59
CA ARG A 380 14.52 -8.37 21.51
C ARG A 380 14.12 -6.98 21.03
N LEU A 381 13.80 -6.08 21.96
CA LEU A 381 13.71 -4.64 21.64
C LEU A 381 15.13 -4.06 21.68
N HIS A 382 15.81 -4.11 20.56
CA HIS A 382 17.16 -3.55 20.47
C HIS A 382 17.10 -2.05 20.16
N LEU A 383 17.64 -1.20 21.02
CA LEU A 383 17.66 0.25 20.82
C LEU A 383 19.09 0.78 20.82
N VAL A 384 19.36 1.71 19.90
CA VAL A 384 20.63 2.44 19.80
C VAL A 384 20.52 3.83 20.43
N PRO A 385 21.64 4.51 20.80
CA PRO A 385 21.58 5.82 21.41
C PRO A 385 20.80 6.87 20.61
N GLY A 386 20.02 7.69 21.32
CA GLY A 386 19.25 8.81 20.78
C GLY A 386 17.95 9.06 21.54
N LYS A 387 17.23 10.12 21.19
CA LYS A 387 15.89 10.39 21.75
C LYS A 387 14.82 9.58 21.02
N TYR A 388 13.76 9.22 21.71
CA TYR A 388 12.65 8.43 21.22
C TYR A 388 11.32 8.95 21.77
N GLN A 389 10.22 8.52 21.16
CA GLN A 389 8.84 8.73 21.57
C GLN A 389 8.10 7.39 21.47
N LEU A 390 7.52 6.94 22.59
CA LEU A 390 6.51 5.90 22.65
C LEU A 390 5.13 6.54 22.46
N SER A 391 4.34 6.08 21.50
CA SER A 391 2.97 6.56 21.27
C SER A 391 1.98 5.40 21.20
N PHE A 392 0.78 5.58 21.75
CA PHE A 392 -0.27 4.56 21.74
C PHE A 392 -1.63 5.16 22.11
N ASN A 393 -2.71 4.42 21.87
CA ASN A 393 -4.07 4.77 22.29
C ASN A 393 -4.49 3.92 23.49
N SER A 394 -5.22 4.48 24.45
CA SER A 394 -5.81 3.73 25.56
C SER A 394 -7.32 3.93 25.62
N SER A 395 -8.05 2.86 25.96
CA SER A 395 -9.49 2.93 26.19
C SER A 395 -9.96 2.16 27.41
N TYR A 396 -10.93 2.74 28.12
CA TYR A 396 -11.51 2.14 29.32
C TYR A 396 -12.47 1.03 28.97
N TRP A 397 -12.41 -0.06 29.73
CA TRP A 397 -13.23 -1.24 29.54
C TRP A 397 -13.78 -1.75 30.87
N ASN A 398 -15.11 -1.71 31.04
CA ASN A 398 -15.78 -2.30 32.20
C ASN A 398 -17.26 -2.65 31.90
N ASP A 399 -17.81 -3.61 32.64
CA ASP A 399 -19.24 -3.92 32.62
C ASP A 399 -20.00 -2.93 33.53
N GLY A 400 -20.96 -2.20 32.95
CA GLY A 400 -21.93 -1.40 33.71
C GLY A 400 -21.46 -0.04 34.26
N SER A 401 -20.30 0.50 33.84
CA SER A 401 -19.88 1.86 34.22
C SER A 401 -19.45 2.66 33.01
N GLU A 402 -20.42 3.36 32.41
CA GLU A 402 -20.26 4.01 31.11
C GLU A 402 -19.44 5.34 31.15
N ASN A 403 -19.00 5.76 32.33
CA ASN A 403 -18.29 7.02 32.57
C ASN A 403 -17.00 6.83 33.41
N GLY A 404 -16.39 5.64 33.34
CA GLY A 404 -15.19 5.32 34.10
C GLY A 404 -13.89 5.66 33.36
N ALA A 405 -12.81 5.79 34.14
CA ALA A 405 -11.43 5.81 33.65
C ALA A 405 -10.61 4.85 34.52
N VAL A 406 -9.50 4.34 33.99
CA VAL A 406 -8.57 3.51 34.74
C VAL A 406 -7.14 3.98 34.52
N ALA A 407 -6.35 3.88 35.57
CA ALA A 407 -4.93 4.18 35.55
C ALA A 407 -4.09 2.91 35.32
N TYR A 408 -3.02 3.05 34.55
CA TYR A 408 -2.02 2.00 34.30
C TYR A 408 -0.65 2.65 34.12
N ASP A 409 0.42 1.86 34.12
CA ASP A 409 1.77 2.37 33.94
C ASP A 409 2.37 1.84 32.62
N ALA A 410 3.28 2.62 32.04
CA ALA A 410 4.07 2.24 30.87
C ALA A 410 5.56 2.44 31.18
N GLY A 411 6.42 1.54 30.70
CA GLY A 411 7.84 1.69 30.93
C GLY A 411 8.72 0.96 29.92
N ILE A 412 9.97 1.42 29.85
CA ILE A 412 11.05 0.82 29.08
C ILE A 412 12.27 0.68 30.01
N VAL A 413 12.79 -0.54 30.11
CA VAL A 413 13.92 -0.87 30.99
C VAL A 413 14.99 -1.66 30.24
N GLY A 414 16.27 -1.39 30.49
CA GLY A 414 17.37 -2.16 29.92
C GLY A 414 17.41 -3.57 30.49
N ILE A 415 17.49 -4.61 29.66
CA ILE A 415 17.48 -6.01 30.12
C ILE A 415 18.78 -6.39 30.81
N GLY A 416 19.92 -5.85 30.35
CA GLY A 416 21.24 -6.20 30.88
C GLY A 416 21.61 -5.49 32.19
N ASP A 417 21.09 -4.29 32.42
CA ASP A 417 21.44 -3.44 33.58
C ASP A 417 20.23 -3.08 34.46
N ASN A 418 19.01 -3.46 34.04
CA ASN A 418 17.75 -3.13 34.68
C ASN A 418 17.54 -1.61 34.89
N LYS A 419 18.22 -0.78 34.09
CA LYS A 419 18.10 0.69 34.17
C LYS A 419 16.82 1.11 33.44
N SER A 420 15.91 1.77 34.16
CA SER A 420 14.73 2.38 33.55
C SER A 420 15.14 3.57 32.69
N VAL A 421 14.67 3.61 31.45
CA VAL A 421 14.86 4.72 30.50
C VAL A 421 13.55 5.46 30.19
N LEU A 422 12.41 4.82 30.47
CA LEU A 422 11.08 5.41 30.50
C LEU A 422 10.29 4.76 31.63
N LEU A 423 9.65 5.56 32.47
CA LEU A 423 8.66 5.08 33.44
C LEU A 423 7.62 6.17 33.62
N GLU A 424 6.41 5.91 33.15
CA GLU A 424 5.27 6.79 33.33
C GLU A 424 4.21 6.04 34.12
N GLN A 425 3.81 6.64 35.24
CA GLN A 425 2.90 6.02 36.20
C GLN A 425 1.56 6.73 36.20
N ASN A 426 0.49 5.98 36.49
CA ASN A 426 -0.87 6.49 36.58
C ASN A 426 -1.37 7.17 35.29
N LEU A 427 -1.09 6.60 34.13
CA LEU A 427 -1.63 7.06 32.85
C LEU A 427 -3.12 6.79 32.76
N ASP A 428 -3.89 7.80 32.37
CA ASP A 428 -5.34 7.71 32.19
C ASP A 428 -5.74 6.97 30.90
N SER A 429 -7.03 6.63 30.83
CA SER A 429 -7.69 6.09 29.64
C SER A 429 -9.00 6.82 29.35
N GLU A 430 -9.35 6.99 28.07
CA GLU A 430 -10.65 7.55 27.65
C GLU A 430 -11.40 6.66 26.65
N GLY A 431 -12.68 6.95 26.46
CA GLY A 431 -13.54 6.14 25.61
C GLY A 431 -14.05 4.92 26.37
N ASN A 432 -15.27 4.52 26.04
CA ASN A 432 -16.03 3.53 26.79
C ASN A 432 -16.46 2.39 25.87
N LEU A 433 -16.13 1.17 26.29
CA LEU A 433 -16.54 -0.04 25.61
C LEU A 433 -17.13 -1.03 26.63
N LYS A 434 -18.33 -1.51 26.33
CA LYS A 434 -19.01 -2.55 27.12
C LYS A 434 -18.30 -3.90 26.99
N GLU A 435 -18.23 -4.65 28.09
CA GLU A 435 -17.74 -6.03 28.10
C GLU A 435 -18.50 -6.88 27.06
N ASN A 436 -17.77 -7.66 26.26
CA ASN A 436 -18.27 -8.47 25.12
C ASN A 436 -18.77 -7.68 23.88
N SER A 437 -18.43 -6.40 23.76
CA SER A 437 -18.68 -5.62 22.53
C SER A 437 -17.59 -5.85 21.48
N ASN A 438 -17.99 -5.96 20.20
CA ASN A 438 -17.11 -5.87 19.02
C ASN A 438 -17.41 -4.60 18.19
N GLN A 439 -17.99 -3.60 18.84
CA GLN A 439 -18.37 -2.32 18.21
C GLN A 439 -17.15 -1.46 17.88
N VAL A 440 -17.39 -0.38 17.12
CA VAL A 440 -16.36 0.58 16.72
C VAL A 440 -15.72 1.23 17.94
N VAL A 441 -14.39 1.25 18.02
CA VAL A 441 -13.68 1.99 19.07
C VAL A 441 -13.60 3.46 18.71
N LYS A 442 -14.16 4.35 19.53
CA LYS A 442 -14.10 5.80 19.30
C LYS A 442 -13.86 6.54 20.63
N GLY A 443 -13.06 7.59 20.57
CA GLY A 443 -12.77 8.43 21.73
C GLY A 443 -11.71 7.84 22.65
N SER A 444 -10.80 7.02 22.12
CA SER A 444 -9.63 6.56 22.85
C SER A 444 -8.65 7.71 23.13
N LEU A 445 -7.96 7.66 24.27
CA LEU A 445 -6.97 8.66 24.64
C LEU A 445 -5.62 8.35 23.97
N ALA A 446 -5.04 9.33 23.28
CA ALA A 446 -3.71 9.20 22.70
C ALA A 446 -2.61 9.60 23.70
N HIS A 447 -1.55 8.79 23.80
CA HIS A 447 -0.39 8.99 24.66
C HIS A 447 0.86 9.22 23.81
N PHE A 448 1.74 10.12 24.26
CA PHE A 448 3.02 10.43 23.62
C PHE A 448 4.10 10.65 24.68
N LEU A 449 4.96 9.65 24.88
CA LEU A 449 5.95 9.62 25.96
C LEU A 449 7.36 9.67 25.38
N ASN A 450 8.12 10.72 25.66
CA ASN A 450 9.47 10.88 25.13
C ASN A 450 10.52 10.30 26.09
N PHE A 451 11.54 9.65 25.56
CA PHE A 451 12.63 9.06 26.34
C PHE A 451 13.96 9.11 25.60
N THR A 452 15.07 8.84 26.29
CA THR A 452 16.41 8.83 25.68
C THR A 452 17.13 7.53 25.96
N ILE A 453 17.75 6.98 24.94
CA ILE A 453 18.65 5.84 25.03
C ILE A 453 20.07 6.39 25.02
N GLU A 454 20.83 6.12 26.07
CA GLU A 454 22.21 6.58 26.21
C GLU A 454 23.22 5.55 25.68
N LYS A 455 22.86 4.27 25.72
CA LYS A 455 23.73 3.15 25.37
C LYS A 455 22.96 2.18 24.49
N GLU A 456 23.62 1.65 23.46
CA GLU A 456 23.06 0.58 22.66
C GLU A 456 22.83 -0.69 23.50
N GLY A 457 21.68 -1.35 23.33
CA GLY A 457 21.37 -2.55 24.06
C GLY A 457 19.96 -3.08 23.85
N ASP A 458 19.64 -4.15 24.57
CA ASP A 458 18.31 -4.76 24.57
C ASP A 458 17.47 -4.23 25.73
N TYR A 459 16.22 -3.93 25.43
CA TYR A 459 15.26 -3.32 26.33
C TYR A 459 13.98 -4.17 26.46
N GLU A 460 13.23 -3.94 27.52
CA GLU A 460 11.87 -4.45 27.72
C GLU A 460 10.91 -3.26 27.67
N LEU A 461 9.96 -3.27 26.73
CA LEU A 461 8.77 -2.42 26.80
C LEU A 461 7.70 -3.16 27.59
N TYR A 462 7.10 -2.49 28.56
CA TYR A 462 6.02 -3.08 29.34
C TYR A 462 4.90 -2.10 29.67
N PHE A 463 3.73 -2.67 29.90
CA PHE A 463 2.57 -2.02 30.49
C PHE A 463 2.15 -2.80 31.74
N THR A 464 1.90 -2.09 32.83
CA THR A 464 1.49 -2.71 34.10
C THR A 464 0.20 -2.13 34.61
N MET A 465 -0.62 -3.00 35.17
CA MET A 465 -1.80 -2.63 35.92
C MET A 465 -1.69 -3.26 37.30
N SER A 466 -1.75 -2.44 38.35
CA SER A 466 -1.37 -2.83 39.72
C SER A 466 -2.56 -2.91 40.70
N SER A 467 -3.79 -2.67 40.24
CA SER A 467 -5.05 -3.05 40.90
C SER A 467 -6.25 -2.41 40.18
N GLY A 468 -7.44 -3.01 40.31
CA GLY A 468 -8.70 -2.41 39.85
C GLY A 468 -9.68 -3.42 39.27
N TRP A 469 -10.97 -3.19 39.50
CA TRP A 469 -12.05 -3.98 38.88
C TRP A 469 -12.24 -3.68 37.39
N ALA A 470 -11.63 -2.60 36.89
CA ALA A 470 -11.67 -2.18 35.49
C ALA A 470 -10.59 -2.87 34.64
N ALA A 471 -10.62 -2.61 33.33
CA ALA A 471 -9.60 -3.01 32.38
C ALA A 471 -9.28 -1.86 31.42
N VAL A 472 -8.06 -1.87 30.89
CA VAL A 472 -7.64 -0.96 29.82
C VAL A 472 -7.39 -1.74 28.55
N ILE A 473 -7.72 -1.14 27.41
CA ILE A 473 -7.30 -1.62 26.09
C ILE A 473 -6.28 -0.66 25.51
N LEU A 474 -5.13 -1.18 25.13
CA LEU A 474 -4.04 -0.43 24.52
C LEU A 474 -3.96 -0.75 23.03
N GLY A 475 -4.14 0.23 22.17
CA GLY A 475 -4.07 0.11 20.71
C GLY A 475 -2.95 0.96 20.12
N ASN A 476 -2.61 0.72 18.85
CA ASN A 476 -1.66 1.55 18.08
C ASN A 476 -0.29 1.80 18.74
N VAL A 477 0.26 0.83 19.48
CA VAL A 477 1.55 0.99 20.18
C VAL A 477 2.72 1.11 19.19
N LYS A 478 3.48 2.21 19.28
CA LYS A 478 4.59 2.55 18.38
C LYS A 478 5.74 3.19 19.15
N ILE A 479 6.98 2.88 18.80
CA ILE A 479 8.18 3.60 19.27
C ILE A 479 8.85 4.27 18.07
N ARG A 480 9.16 5.57 18.19
CA ARG A 480 9.81 6.41 17.17
C ARG A 480 11.07 7.02 17.73
N LYS A 481 12.12 7.24 16.92
CA LYS A 481 13.32 7.98 17.33
C LYS A 481 13.12 9.48 16.99
N ALA A 482 13.35 10.39 17.93
CA ALA A 482 13.04 11.81 17.85
C ALA A 482 14.22 12.73 17.44
N ASP A 483 15.48 12.30 17.61
CA ASP A 483 16.66 13.19 17.48
C ASP A 483 17.57 12.95 16.28
N THR A 484 17.11 12.17 15.30
CA THR A 484 17.75 12.14 13.99
C THR A 484 16.64 12.34 12.99
N GLY A 485 16.76 13.37 12.16
CA GLY A 485 16.03 13.32 10.90
C GLY A 485 16.46 12.02 10.24
N THR A 486 15.58 11.02 10.20
CA THR A 486 15.68 9.76 9.44
C THR A 486 14.36 9.00 9.59
N GLY A 487 13.47 9.20 8.61
CA GLY A 487 12.61 8.13 8.11
C GLY A 487 11.14 8.14 8.54
N ILE A 488 10.26 8.29 7.55
CA ILE A 488 8.83 7.94 7.61
C ILE A 488 8.71 6.42 7.41
N THR A 489 7.82 5.75 8.15
CA THR A 489 7.45 4.35 7.92
C THR A 489 6.08 4.30 7.28
N ASP A 490 5.98 3.65 6.12
CA ASP A 490 4.70 3.33 5.49
C ASP A 490 4.45 1.81 5.58
N CYS A 491 3.28 1.44 6.09
CA CYS A 491 2.81 0.06 6.17
C CYS A 491 1.74 -0.12 5.09
N THR A 492 2.12 -0.71 3.97
CA THR A 492 1.17 -1.10 2.93
C THR A 492 1.14 -2.62 2.77
N ILE A 493 -0.07 -3.17 2.63
CA ILE A 493 -0.26 -4.43 1.94
C ILE A 493 0.12 -4.12 0.51
N ASP A 494 1.22 -4.71 0.02
CA ASP A 494 1.59 -4.50 -1.36
C ASP A 494 0.46 -5.00 -2.27
N ALA A 495 0.48 -4.55 -3.53
CA ALA A 495 -0.45 -5.04 -4.53
C ALA A 495 -0.28 -6.53 -4.86
N PHE A 496 0.38 -7.33 -4.00
CA PHE A 496 0.63 -8.77 -4.10
C PHE A 496 0.17 -9.55 -2.86
N GLY A 497 -0.47 -8.88 -1.89
CA GLY A 497 -1.00 -9.52 -0.68
C GLY A 497 0.08 -9.93 0.32
N LYS A 498 1.30 -9.38 0.20
CA LYS A 498 2.35 -9.50 1.20
C LYS A 498 2.48 -8.16 1.93
N GLY A 499 2.44 -8.20 3.26
CA GLY A 499 2.83 -7.04 4.07
C GLY A 499 4.31 -6.74 3.83
N VAL A 500 4.60 -5.53 3.35
CA VAL A 500 5.96 -5.02 3.17
C VAL A 500 6.13 -3.82 4.09
N VAL A 501 7.08 -3.92 5.03
CA VAL A 501 7.54 -2.77 5.81
C VAL A 501 8.71 -2.17 5.06
N THR A 502 8.58 -0.91 4.64
CA THR A 502 9.65 -0.20 3.92
C THR A 502 10.14 0.95 4.78
N THR A 503 11.40 0.85 5.20
CA THR A 503 12.09 1.87 6.00
C THR A 503 12.96 2.71 5.07
N TYR A 504 12.75 4.02 5.05
CA TYR A 504 13.50 4.98 4.25
C TYR A 504 14.46 5.79 5.12
N ASN A 505 15.66 6.07 4.60
CA ASN A 505 16.53 7.10 5.15
C ASN A 505 16.01 8.50 4.76
N LEU A 506 16.65 9.56 5.26
CA LEU A 506 16.24 10.94 4.97
C LEU A 506 16.30 11.37 3.49
N ALA A 507 16.99 10.62 2.65
CA ALA A 507 17.11 10.90 1.23
C ALA A 507 16.12 10.08 0.39
N GLY A 508 15.14 9.42 1.02
CA GLY A 508 14.18 8.56 0.33
C GLY A 508 14.75 7.21 -0.11
N GLN A 509 15.92 6.80 0.37
CA GLN A 509 16.55 5.51 0.03
C GLN A 509 16.23 4.45 1.08
N ARG A 510 15.92 3.22 0.66
CA ARG A 510 15.51 2.13 1.55
C ARG A 510 16.68 1.55 2.37
N ILE A 511 16.43 1.17 3.62
CA ILE A 511 17.34 0.42 4.52
C ILE A 511 16.77 -1.00 4.77
N SER A 512 17.61 -2.04 4.85
CA SER A 512 17.19 -3.44 4.63
C SER A 512 17.43 -4.45 5.77
N ALA A 513 16.76 -4.41 6.96
CA ALA A 513 16.53 -5.65 7.77
C ALA A 513 15.08 -5.86 8.11
N GLN A 514 14.80 -7.14 8.02
CA GLN A 514 14.02 -7.98 8.91
C GLN A 514 13.86 -7.62 10.39
N THR A 515 12.64 -7.84 10.86
CA THR A 515 12.37 -8.35 12.20
C THR A 515 11.45 -9.58 12.14
N LYS A 516 11.83 -10.59 12.94
CA LYS A 516 11.03 -11.77 13.29
C LYS A 516 9.83 -11.35 14.15
N GLY A 517 8.84 -12.24 14.31
CA GLY A 517 7.54 -12.02 14.98
C GLY A 517 7.59 -11.39 16.39
N MET A 518 6.45 -11.24 17.06
CA MET A 518 6.37 -10.62 18.38
C MET A 518 6.08 -11.66 19.45
N VAL A 519 7.04 -11.87 20.37
CA VAL A 519 6.76 -12.66 21.58
C VAL A 519 6.23 -11.76 22.68
N ILE A 520 4.92 -11.85 22.92
CA ILE A 520 4.27 -11.16 24.03
C ILE A 520 4.22 -12.10 25.22
N GLU A 521 4.68 -11.60 26.36
CA GLU A 521 4.54 -12.29 27.62
C GLU A 521 3.59 -11.58 28.56
N GLN A 522 2.84 -12.39 29.29
CA GLN A 522 2.14 -11.99 30.49
C GLN A 522 2.87 -12.54 31.72
N THR A 523 3.05 -11.68 32.70
CA THR A 523 3.40 -12.07 34.07
C THR A 523 2.30 -11.61 35.03
N GLN A 524 1.85 -12.51 35.91
CA GLN A 524 0.90 -12.21 36.97
C GLN A 524 1.56 -12.36 38.33
N LEU A 525 1.30 -11.40 39.22
CA LEU A 525 1.72 -11.43 40.62
C LEU A 525 0.50 -11.55 41.53
N ALA A 526 0.56 -12.41 42.54
CA ALA A 526 -0.41 -12.46 43.64
C ALA A 526 0.34 -12.52 44.98
N ASN A 527 -0.07 -11.69 45.93
CA ASN A 527 0.63 -11.41 47.18
C ASN A 527 2.12 -11.07 46.97
N GLY A 528 2.41 -10.24 45.96
CA GLY A 528 3.78 -9.87 45.58
C GLY A 528 4.66 -11.00 45.03
N LYS A 529 4.13 -12.21 44.80
CA LYS A 529 4.85 -13.35 44.24
C LYS A 529 4.37 -13.68 42.84
N LYS A 530 5.30 -14.06 41.95
CA LYS A 530 4.98 -14.49 40.58
C LYS A 530 4.21 -15.81 40.61
N VAL A 531 2.96 -15.76 40.13
CA VAL A 531 2.07 -16.93 40.11
C VAL A 531 1.89 -17.51 38.71
N SER A 532 2.08 -16.71 37.66
CA SER A 532 2.07 -17.21 36.29
C SER A 532 3.00 -16.45 35.35
N ARG A 533 3.44 -17.16 34.31
CA ARG A 533 4.17 -16.64 33.15
C ARG A 533 3.61 -17.33 31.92
N LYS A 534 3.09 -16.58 30.95
CA LYS A 534 2.50 -17.16 29.75
C LYS A 534 2.88 -16.35 28.52
N VAL A 535 3.29 -17.04 27.47
CA VAL A 535 3.43 -16.45 26.13
C VAL A 535 2.05 -16.34 25.51
N ILE A 536 1.62 -15.12 25.19
CA ILE A 536 0.31 -14.82 24.60
C ILE A 536 0.36 -14.94 23.07
N LYS A 537 1.47 -14.49 22.47
CA LYS A 537 1.73 -14.53 21.04
C LYS A 537 3.22 -14.73 20.82
N LYS A 538 3.61 -15.43 19.75
CA LYS A 538 4.98 -15.52 19.26
C LYS A 538 5.04 -14.95 17.84
#